data_AF-A0A919RB49-F1
#
_entry.id   AF-A0A919RB49-F1
#
_cell.length_a   1.000
_cell.length_b   1.000
_cell.length_c   1.000
_cell.angle_alpha   90.00
_cell.angle_beta   90.00
_cell.angle_gamma   90.00
#
_symmetry.space_group_name_H-M   'P 1'
#
loop_
_entity.id
_entity.type
_entity.pdbx_description
1 polymer ?
#
loop_
_entity_poly.entity_id
_entity_poly.type
_entity_poly.pdbx_seq_one_letter_code
_entity_poly.pdbx_strand_id
1 'polypeptide(L)'
;MTDTVPVMLDLRDFTAPMKTAGDYIALWAEIEPTLFTVDPQEERVVHLGCGDRGTIGVRFLSPGHNPRAFRLDTRFAVHGVLEKPQVLYACDTCQTSGATVYGPFTCKPCADGGKPGRICDDHVTILDGGFHARCPAHTPRCQECGGRASFWCEGRKCARKQAWCDRHRRRHPGDAAMSYCPPCYADRFPGCAVRNCQKIGHLRCDHVHERNKEDCGRRICAHHAERWQIYGFGPRSRRGLVLCPPHSADLRSLSRHSLVFQIIAGTAARRRRGSRGQATGLPHLSSVRHIFINVREEALDLSVLSNLFDDVRRSLASHGRDAELAKLIDGAADRRRQDIRRWEEQQKTGRELFGRLVQVLRNDGKKELAAKVRFSSFQAASKKLFVHVPPELLGRFIGTKGAGVKRLGEQLGVSVEWEKR
;
A
#
# COMPACT_ATOMS: atom_id res chain seq x y z
N MET A 1 59.03 27.15 46.61
CA MET A 1 58.29 26.74 45.40
C MET A 1 58.39 27.89 44.43
N THR A 2 58.84 27.67 43.20
CA THR A 2 58.86 28.71 42.17
C THR A 2 57.42 28.93 41.72
N ASP A 3 56.78 29.96 42.27
CA ASP A 3 55.40 30.29 41.98
C ASP A 3 55.30 30.80 40.55
N THR A 4 54.76 29.96 39.67
CA THR A 4 54.48 30.31 38.27
C THR A 4 53.18 31.11 38.24
N VAL A 5 53.18 32.25 37.56
CA VAL A 5 52.02 33.14 37.44
C VAL A 5 51.15 32.71 36.26
N PRO A 6 49.93 32.17 36.49
CA PRO A 6 49.07 31.72 35.42
C PRO A 6 48.39 32.92 34.73
N VAL A 7 48.53 33.02 33.42
CA VAL A 7 47.96 34.08 32.59
C VAL A 7 47.11 33.54 31.45
N MET A 8 46.20 34.35 30.96
CA MET A 8 45.47 34.14 29.70
C MET A 8 45.65 35.37 28.82
N LEU A 9 45.94 35.13 27.54
CA LEU A 9 46.04 36.19 26.55
C LEU A 9 44.69 36.44 25.90
N ASP A 10 44.29 37.69 25.77
CA ASP A 10 43.10 38.15 25.03
C ASP A 10 43.57 38.91 23.80
N LEU A 11 43.45 38.27 22.65
CA LEU A 11 43.88 38.74 21.33
C LEU A 11 42.70 39.18 20.46
N ARG A 12 41.49 39.34 21.03
CA ARG A 12 40.29 39.68 20.24
C ARG A 12 40.39 41.04 19.54
N ASP A 13 41.14 41.97 20.12
CA ASP A 13 41.43 43.31 19.58
C ASP A 13 42.84 43.40 18.96
N PHE A 14 43.56 42.29 18.86
CA PHE A 14 44.85 42.19 18.19
C PHE A 14 44.65 41.77 16.73
N THR A 15 45.16 42.56 15.79
CA THR A 15 44.82 42.45 14.36
C THR A 15 45.84 41.68 13.54
N ALA A 16 47.04 41.43 14.07
CA ALA A 16 48.05 40.66 13.36
C ALA A 16 47.68 39.15 13.34
N PRO A 17 47.83 38.47 12.19
CA PRO A 17 47.40 37.07 12.06
C PRO A 17 48.31 36.12 12.83
N MET A 18 47.72 35.30 13.70
CA MET A 18 48.41 34.25 14.46
C MET A 18 48.08 32.88 13.85
N LYS A 19 49.00 32.28 13.10
CA LYS A 19 48.74 31.05 12.32
C LYS A 19 49.46 29.83 12.88
N THR A 20 50.56 30.04 13.58
CA THR A 20 51.46 28.98 14.04
C THR A 20 51.79 29.15 15.52
N ALA A 21 52.22 28.07 16.18
CA ALA A 21 52.72 28.13 17.55
C ALA A 21 53.90 29.12 17.71
N GLY A 22 54.73 29.27 16.68
CA GLY A 22 55.85 30.21 16.67
C GLY A 22 55.41 31.66 16.77
N ASP A 23 54.27 32.02 16.16
CA ASP A 23 53.73 33.38 16.21
C ASP A 23 53.39 33.76 17.65
N TYR A 24 52.77 32.84 18.41
CA TYR A 24 52.41 33.05 19.82
C TYR A 24 53.64 33.18 20.72
N ILE A 25 54.68 32.39 20.47
CA ILE A 25 55.94 32.46 21.22
C ILE A 25 56.64 33.80 20.96
N ALA A 26 56.70 34.23 19.69
CA ALA A 26 57.28 35.52 19.33
C ALA A 26 56.50 36.67 19.96
N LEU A 27 55.16 36.61 19.94
CA LEU A 27 54.30 37.59 20.58
C LEU A 27 54.54 37.64 22.09
N TRP A 28 54.62 36.48 22.75
CA TRP A 28 54.89 36.40 24.18
C TRP A 28 56.25 37.03 24.54
N ALA A 29 57.29 36.70 23.79
CA ALA A 29 58.63 37.26 23.99
C ALA A 29 58.67 38.80 23.83
N GLU A 30 57.77 39.36 23.01
CA GLU A 30 57.64 40.80 22.84
C GLU A 30 56.96 41.47 24.06
N ILE A 31 55.90 40.87 24.59
CA ILE A 31 55.07 41.49 25.64
C ILE A 31 55.55 41.20 27.06
N GLU A 32 56.20 40.07 27.30
CA GLU A 32 56.63 39.61 28.62
C GLU A 32 57.49 40.65 29.37
N PRO A 33 58.45 41.35 28.74
CA PRO A 33 59.24 42.38 29.43
C PRO A 33 58.40 43.52 30.00
N THR A 34 57.27 43.83 29.36
CA THR A 34 56.36 44.92 29.81
C THR A 34 55.56 44.50 31.04
N LEU A 35 55.40 43.20 31.30
CA LEU A 35 54.69 42.73 32.48
C LEU A 35 55.48 43.00 33.76
N PHE A 36 56.82 43.13 33.71
CA PHE A 36 57.63 43.44 34.89
C PHE A 36 57.43 44.86 35.43
N THR A 37 56.76 45.75 34.69
CA THR A 37 56.46 47.11 35.13
C THR A 37 55.04 47.27 35.70
N VAL A 38 54.26 46.18 35.70
CA VAL A 38 52.87 46.17 36.16
C VAL A 38 52.79 45.78 37.64
N ASP A 39 51.87 46.39 38.40
CA ASP A 39 51.52 45.93 39.74
C ASP A 39 50.65 44.65 39.67
N PRO A 40 51.16 43.49 40.14
CA PRO A 40 50.47 42.21 40.10
C PRO A 40 49.22 42.11 40.99
N GLN A 41 49.02 43.04 41.93
CA GLN A 41 47.96 43.02 42.95
C GLN A 41 46.78 43.95 42.60
N GLU A 42 47.01 44.99 41.81
CA GLU A 42 45.99 46.01 41.50
C GLU A 42 45.16 45.68 40.24
N GLU A 43 45.78 45.06 39.22
CA GLU A 43 45.12 44.82 37.93
C GLU A 43 44.83 43.33 37.69
N ARG A 44 43.55 42.98 37.47
CA ARG A 44 43.17 41.62 37.03
C ARG A 44 43.47 41.37 35.55
N VAL A 45 43.52 42.43 34.76
CA VAL A 45 43.79 42.40 33.31
C VAL A 45 44.62 43.61 32.96
N VAL A 46 45.78 43.38 32.34
CA VAL A 46 46.64 44.43 31.80
C VAL A 46 46.36 44.58 30.32
N HIS A 47 46.16 45.79 29.85
CA HIS A 47 46.01 46.06 28.43
C HIS A 47 47.31 46.64 27.85
N LEU A 48 47.95 45.88 26.96
CA LEU A 48 49.19 46.24 26.31
C LEU A 48 48.91 46.75 24.90
N GLY A 49 49.27 48.00 24.62
CA GLY A 49 49.16 48.60 23.30
C GLY A 49 50.27 48.10 22.37
N CYS A 50 49.91 47.54 21.22
CA CYS A 50 50.84 47.00 20.22
C CYS A 50 50.88 47.86 18.94
N GLY A 51 50.70 49.18 19.09
CA GLY A 51 50.62 50.14 17.98
C GLY A 51 49.47 49.81 17.03
N ASP A 52 49.76 49.80 15.72
CA ASP A 52 48.78 49.53 14.66
C ASP A 52 48.23 48.09 14.68
N ARG A 53 48.87 47.18 15.44
CA ARG A 53 48.40 45.80 15.63
C ARG A 53 47.28 45.68 16.68
N GLY A 54 46.89 46.79 17.32
CA GLY A 54 45.80 46.81 18.29
C GLY A 54 46.27 46.56 19.73
N THR A 55 45.42 45.94 20.54
CA THR A 55 45.65 45.78 22.00
C THR A 55 45.60 44.32 22.40
N ILE A 56 46.47 43.94 23.33
CA ILE A 56 46.49 42.60 23.94
C ILE A 56 46.10 42.73 25.40
N GLY A 57 45.09 41.97 25.82
CA GLY A 57 44.78 41.81 27.24
C GLY A 57 45.59 40.67 27.85
N VAL A 58 46.31 40.89 28.94
CA VAL A 58 46.94 39.84 29.74
C VAL A 58 46.16 39.71 31.04
N ARG A 59 45.38 38.64 31.18
CA ARG A 59 44.59 38.36 32.37
C ARG A 59 45.34 37.47 33.33
N PHE A 60 45.57 37.93 34.55
CA PHE A 60 46.09 37.08 35.62
C PHE A 60 44.96 36.21 36.18
N LEU A 61 45.16 34.89 36.16
CA LEU A 61 44.10 33.94 36.53
C LEU A 61 43.98 33.74 38.04
N SER A 62 45.05 34.05 38.79
CA SER A 62 45.09 33.91 40.25
C SER A 62 45.72 35.14 40.94
N PRO A 63 45.15 36.36 40.82
CA PRO A 63 45.78 37.59 41.30
C PRO A 63 46.20 37.55 42.78
N GLY A 64 45.38 36.95 43.65
CA GLY A 64 45.67 36.84 45.09
C GLY A 64 46.84 35.89 45.44
N HIS A 65 47.35 35.13 44.47
CA HIS A 65 48.53 34.27 44.61
C HIS A 65 49.72 34.80 43.80
N ASN A 66 49.58 35.95 43.14
CA ASN A 66 50.70 36.56 42.45
C ASN A 66 51.74 37.06 43.47
N PRO A 67 53.04 37.10 43.11
CA PRO A 67 54.03 37.77 43.94
C PRO A 67 53.67 39.25 44.11
N ARG A 68 54.23 39.91 45.13
CA ARG A 68 54.00 41.35 45.38
C ARG A 68 54.53 42.26 44.27
N ALA A 69 55.54 41.79 43.53
CA ALA A 69 56.08 42.43 42.35
C ALA A 69 56.61 41.35 41.42
N PHE A 70 56.41 41.52 40.11
CA PHE A 70 57.06 40.66 39.13
C PHE A 70 58.55 41.01 39.01
N ARG A 71 59.38 40.00 38.83
CA ARG A 71 60.85 40.07 38.72
C ARG A 71 61.30 39.34 37.47
N LEU A 72 62.53 39.58 37.02
CA LEU A 72 63.10 38.93 35.83
C LEU A 72 63.12 37.39 35.90
N ASP A 73 63.09 36.81 37.11
CA ASP A 73 63.00 35.36 37.35
C ASP A 73 61.57 34.85 37.53
N THR A 74 60.57 35.74 37.48
CA THR A 74 59.15 35.37 37.52
C THR A 74 58.81 34.58 36.27
N ARG A 75 58.27 33.38 36.47
CA ARG A 75 57.81 32.54 35.38
C ARG A 75 56.32 32.76 35.17
N PHE A 76 55.92 33.02 33.94
CA PHE A 76 54.51 33.06 33.56
C PHE A 76 54.13 31.77 32.84
N ALA A 77 52.91 31.29 33.08
CA ALA A 77 52.32 30.18 32.34
C ALA A 77 51.09 30.66 31.58
N VAL A 78 51.15 30.65 30.25
CA VAL A 78 50.00 30.97 29.41
C VAL A 78 49.06 29.75 29.35
N HIS A 79 47.94 29.81 30.06
CA HIS A 79 46.95 28.73 30.15
C HIS A 79 45.90 28.77 29.03
N GLY A 80 45.79 29.87 28.31
CA GLY A 80 44.82 30.01 27.23
C GLY A 80 45.00 31.29 26.43
N VAL A 81 44.45 31.28 25.23
CA VAL A 81 44.39 32.42 24.32
C VAL A 81 42.94 32.60 23.87
N LEU A 82 42.40 33.80 24.04
CA LEU A 82 41.10 34.20 23.53
C LEU A 82 41.30 34.95 22.21
N GLU A 83 40.86 34.34 21.12
CA GLU A 83 40.90 34.95 19.80
C GLU A 83 39.52 35.41 19.35
N LYS A 84 39.47 36.26 18.32
CA LYS A 84 38.21 36.62 17.67
C LYS A 84 37.56 35.35 17.10
N PRO A 85 36.26 35.10 17.33
CA PRO A 85 35.59 33.92 16.78
C PRO A 85 35.75 33.85 15.26
N GLN A 86 36.22 32.70 14.76
CA GLN A 86 36.39 32.46 13.33
C GLN A 86 35.39 31.41 12.83
N VAL A 87 34.85 31.65 11.63
CA VAL A 87 33.97 30.68 10.97
C VAL A 87 34.82 29.65 10.25
N LEU A 88 34.97 28.47 10.85
CA LEU A 88 35.77 27.36 10.28
C LEU A 88 35.16 26.76 9.01
N TYR A 89 33.82 26.70 8.94
CA TYR A 89 33.08 26.16 7.80
C TYR A 89 32.21 27.26 7.21
N ALA A 90 32.82 28.10 6.36
CA ALA A 90 32.10 29.20 5.71
C ALA A 90 31.25 28.69 4.54
N CYS A 91 30.08 29.28 4.31
CA CYS A 91 29.24 28.98 3.16
C CYS A 91 29.88 29.49 1.86
N ASP A 92 30.07 28.59 0.89
CA ASP A 92 30.70 28.90 -0.41
C ASP A 92 29.91 30.00 -1.17
N THR A 93 28.58 30.00 -1.05
CA THR A 93 27.71 30.99 -1.70
C THR A 93 27.85 32.39 -1.06
N CYS A 94 27.86 32.48 0.27
CA CYS A 94 28.09 33.76 0.97
C CYS A 94 29.50 34.31 0.70
N GLN A 95 30.51 33.44 0.63
CA GLN A 95 31.88 33.87 0.35
C GLN A 95 32.00 34.51 -1.03
N THR A 96 31.28 33.98 -2.02
CA THR A 96 31.25 34.54 -3.38
C THR A 96 30.66 35.96 -3.39
N SER A 97 29.77 36.28 -2.44
CA SER A 97 29.19 37.62 -2.26
C SER A 97 29.93 38.48 -1.23
N GLY A 98 31.13 38.08 -0.78
CA GLY A 98 31.94 38.83 0.19
C GLY A 98 31.51 38.71 1.65
N ALA A 99 30.59 37.80 1.98
CA ALA A 99 30.12 37.56 3.35
C ALA A 99 30.69 36.26 3.92
N THR A 100 30.98 36.22 5.22
CA THR A 100 31.43 35.00 5.92
C THR A 100 30.36 34.54 6.90
N VAL A 101 29.63 33.50 6.53
CA VAL A 101 28.53 32.91 7.33
C VAL A 101 28.80 31.43 7.53
N TYR A 102 28.48 30.90 8.72
CA TYR A 102 28.63 29.48 9.02
C TYR A 102 27.71 28.61 8.14
N GLY A 103 28.30 27.58 7.53
CA GLY A 103 27.63 26.63 6.66
C GLY A 103 27.62 25.21 7.25
N PRO A 104 26.58 24.84 8.03
CA PRO A 104 26.53 23.53 8.67
C PRO A 104 26.31 22.39 7.67
N PHE A 105 25.70 22.67 6.52
CA PHE A 105 25.35 21.67 5.52
C PHE A 105 26.46 21.44 4.50
N THR A 106 26.46 20.25 3.90
CA THR A 106 27.38 19.89 2.82
C THR A 106 26.60 19.48 1.57
N CYS A 107 26.91 20.13 0.45
CA CYS A 107 26.44 19.78 -0.88
C CYS A 107 27.25 18.61 -1.42
N LYS A 108 26.70 17.39 -1.42
CA LYS A 108 27.40 16.21 -1.95
C LYS A 108 27.96 16.40 -3.39
N PRO A 109 27.21 16.94 -4.36
CA PRO A 109 27.76 17.22 -5.69
C PRO A 109 28.96 18.18 -5.72
N CYS A 110 29.04 19.15 -4.79
CA CYS A 110 30.21 20.03 -4.70
C CYS A 110 31.40 19.29 -4.09
N ALA A 111 31.15 18.49 -3.04
CA ALA A 111 32.17 17.68 -2.37
C ALA A 111 32.80 16.67 -3.32
N ASP A 112 31.98 15.98 -4.11
CA ASP A 112 32.44 15.04 -5.14
C ASP A 112 33.26 15.75 -6.23
N GLY A 113 33.04 17.06 -6.44
CA GLY A 113 33.80 17.91 -7.37
C GLY A 113 35.05 18.58 -6.77
N GLY A 114 35.49 18.17 -5.58
CA GLY A 114 36.72 18.66 -4.95
C GLY A 114 36.59 20.01 -4.21
N LYS A 115 35.38 20.55 -4.04
CA LYS A 115 35.13 21.76 -3.24
C LYS A 115 34.56 21.39 -1.87
N PRO A 116 34.77 22.18 -0.80
CA PRO A 116 34.19 21.90 0.52
C PRO A 116 32.66 21.76 0.48
N GLY A 117 32.00 22.51 -0.40
CA GLY A 117 30.58 22.38 -0.65
C GLY A 117 29.72 22.84 0.51
N ARG A 118 30.20 23.78 1.34
CA ARG A 118 29.53 24.19 2.57
C ARG A 118 28.41 25.17 2.28
N ILE A 119 27.27 24.98 2.94
CA ILE A 119 26.05 25.77 2.72
C ILE A 119 25.45 26.20 4.06
N CYS A 120 25.08 27.48 4.18
CA CYS A 120 24.32 28.01 5.31
C CYS A 120 22.82 27.71 5.20
N ASP A 121 22.08 27.99 6.27
CA ASP A 121 20.64 27.75 6.37
C ASP A 121 19.83 28.53 5.31
N ASP A 122 20.30 29.72 4.91
CA ASP A 122 19.62 30.55 3.90
C ASP A 122 19.82 30.03 2.47
N HIS A 123 20.92 29.31 2.22
CA HIS A 123 21.29 28.82 0.88
C HIS A 123 21.03 27.32 0.70
N VAL A 124 20.69 26.60 1.77
CA VAL A 124 20.44 25.16 1.67
C VAL A 124 19.10 24.89 1.02
N THR A 125 19.09 23.99 0.04
CA THR A 125 17.87 23.39 -0.48
C THR A 125 17.80 21.95 -0.02
N ILE A 126 16.75 21.61 0.73
CA ILE A 126 16.39 20.24 1.10
C ILE A 126 15.02 19.96 0.49
N LEU A 127 14.94 18.92 -0.33
CA LEU A 127 13.71 18.56 -1.04
C LEU A 127 12.89 17.59 -0.17
N ASP A 128 11.57 17.74 -0.15
CA ASP A 128 10.70 16.81 0.57
C ASP A 128 10.89 15.37 0.09
N GLY A 129 10.85 14.41 1.02
CA GLY A 129 11.09 12.99 0.73
C GLY A 129 12.57 12.58 0.69
N GLY A 130 13.51 13.49 1.00
CA GLY A 130 14.92 13.16 1.17
C GLY A 130 15.69 14.16 2.05
N PHE A 131 16.58 13.66 2.89
CA PHE A 131 17.41 14.50 3.79
C PHE A 131 18.75 14.91 3.16
N HIS A 132 18.75 15.16 1.85
CA HIS A 132 19.97 15.52 1.12
C HIS A 132 20.04 17.03 0.93
N ALA A 133 20.94 17.68 1.67
CA ALA A 133 21.26 19.09 1.50
C ALA A 133 21.97 19.35 0.16
N ARG A 134 21.55 20.40 -0.53
CA ARG A 134 22.11 20.84 -1.82
C ARG A 134 22.21 22.35 -1.86
N CYS A 135 23.20 22.87 -2.57
CA CYS A 135 23.29 24.31 -2.83
C CYS A 135 22.31 24.73 -3.94
N PRO A 136 22.06 26.04 -4.13
CA PRO A 136 21.12 26.52 -5.13
C PRO A 136 21.50 26.09 -6.57
N ALA A 137 22.80 26.03 -6.87
CA ALA A 137 23.31 25.61 -8.17
C ALA A 137 23.07 24.12 -8.47
N HIS A 138 23.07 23.26 -7.44
CA HIS A 138 22.90 21.80 -7.58
C HIS A 138 21.49 21.33 -7.19
N THR A 139 20.56 22.27 -7.01
CA THR A 139 19.15 21.94 -6.80
C THR A 139 18.60 21.25 -8.05
N PRO A 140 18.07 20.01 -7.94
CA PRO A 140 17.53 19.30 -9.09
C PRO A 140 16.39 20.07 -9.76
N ARG A 141 16.22 19.82 -11.06
CA ARG A 141 15.12 20.39 -11.83
C ARG A 141 13.98 19.40 -11.98
N CYS A 142 12.76 19.92 -12.06
CA CYS A 142 11.56 19.17 -12.35
C CYS A 142 11.68 18.54 -13.74
N GLN A 143 11.45 17.23 -13.83
CA GLN A 143 11.60 16.48 -15.08
C GLN A 143 10.63 16.95 -16.19
N GLU A 144 9.45 17.43 -15.84
CA GLU A 144 8.43 17.84 -16.82
C GLU A 144 8.57 19.29 -17.30
N CYS A 145 8.83 20.26 -16.41
CA CYS A 145 8.89 21.68 -16.78
C CYS A 145 10.25 22.35 -16.63
N GLY A 146 11.28 21.64 -16.15
CA GLY A 146 12.62 22.19 -15.93
C GLY A 146 12.75 23.20 -14.77
N GLY A 147 11.65 23.58 -14.11
CA GLY A 147 11.66 24.47 -12.95
C GLY A 147 12.38 23.87 -11.74
N ARG A 148 12.66 24.67 -10.71
CA ARG A 148 13.28 24.18 -9.46
C ARG A 148 12.41 23.12 -8.80
N ALA A 149 13.00 21.99 -8.45
CA ALA A 149 12.29 20.92 -7.75
C ALA A 149 12.19 21.22 -6.26
N SER A 150 11.10 20.75 -5.65
CA SER A 150 10.78 20.89 -4.23
C SER A 150 10.61 19.55 -3.52
N PHE A 151 10.46 18.43 -4.25
CA PHE A 151 10.28 17.10 -3.66
C PHE A 151 10.83 15.96 -4.52
N TRP A 152 11.07 14.81 -3.90
CA TRP A 152 11.38 13.53 -4.53
C TRP A 152 10.13 12.66 -4.64
N CYS A 153 9.90 12.07 -5.82
CA CYS A 153 8.74 11.23 -6.03
C CYS A 153 8.89 9.85 -5.33
N GLU A 154 7.92 9.51 -4.48
CA GLU A 154 7.82 8.24 -3.74
C GLU A 154 7.25 7.06 -4.57
N GLY A 155 6.99 7.29 -5.86
CA GLY A 155 6.41 6.28 -6.74
C GLY A 155 7.42 5.22 -7.15
N ARG A 156 6.97 3.97 -7.34
CA ARG A 156 7.85 2.85 -7.72
C ARG A 156 8.65 3.08 -9.00
N LYS A 157 8.07 3.77 -9.99
CA LYS A 157 8.75 4.08 -11.26
C LYS A 157 9.90 5.07 -11.06
N CYS A 158 9.70 6.07 -10.21
CA CYS A 158 10.73 7.08 -9.93
C CYS A 158 11.72 6.61 -8.86
N ALA A 159 11.29 5.81 -7.88
CA ALA A 159 12.09 5.28 -6.77
C ALA A 159 12.99 6.33 -6.10
N ARG A 160 12.46 7.55 -5.87
CA ARG A 160 13.20 8.72 -5.35
C ARG A 160 14.40 9.18 -6.21
N LYS A 161 14.54 8.71 -7.45
CA LYS A 161 15.60 9.14 -8.39
C LYS A 161 15.24 10.40 -9.17
N GLN A 162 13.95 10.77 -9.20
CA GLN A 162 13.45 11.93 -9.94
C GLN A 162 12.83 12.94 -8.98
N ALA A 163 13.25 14.20 -9.13
CA ALA A 163 12.74 15.33 -8.39
C ALA A 163 11.72 16.13 -9.22
N TRP A 164 10.78 16.75 -8.54
CA TRP A 164 9.61 17.40 -9.13
C TRP A 164 9.29 18.71 -8.40
N CYS A 165 8.65 19.65 -9.09
CA CYS A 165 8.20 20.92 -8.50
C CYS A 165 6.78 20.81 -7.94
N ASP A 166 6.38 21.77 -7.08
CA ASP A 166 5.07 21.75 -6.41
C ASP A 166 3.87 21.75 -7.36
N ARG A 167 3.99 22.37 -8.53
CA ARG A 167 2.95 22.34 -9.57
C ARG A 167 2.59 20.90 -10.00
N HIS A 168 3.57 20.01 -10.02
CA HIS A 168 3.38 18.59 -10.39
C HIS A 168 3.28 17.68 -9.17
N ARG A 169 3.16 18.23 -7.95
CA ARG A 169 3.04 17.46 -6.73
C ARG A 169 1.64 16.89 -6.58
N ARG A 170 1.55 15.58 -6.34
CA ARG A 170 0.33 14.90 -5.89
C ARG A 170 0.60 14.28 -4.52
N ARG A 171 -0.08 14.78 -3.48
CA ARG A 171 0.08 14.28 -2.11
C ARG A 171 -0.62 12.93 -1.94
N HIS A 172 -0.08 12.07 -1.09
CA HIS A 172 -0.74 10.81 -0.74
C HIS A 172 -2.07 11.11 -0.02
N PRO A 173 -3.17 10.42 -0.34
CA PRO A 173 -4.48 10.69 0.25
C PRO A 173 -4.57 10.49 1.77
N GLY A 174 -3.69 9.67 2.35
CA GLY A 174 -3.67 9.35 3.78
C GLY A 174 -2.33 9.54 4.46
N ASP A 175 -1.36 10.21 3.81
CA ASP A 175 -0.03 10.45 4.39
C ASP A 175 0.55 11.77 3.86
N ALA A 176 0.52 12.82 4.68
CA ALA A 176 0.96 14.14 4.24
C ALA A 176 2.47 14.21 3.92
N ALA A 177 3.29 13.30 4.46
CA ALA A 177 4.73 13.27 4.21
C ALA A 177 5.08 12.65 2.85
N MET A 178 4.16 11.91 2.23
CA MET A 178 4.41 11.25 0.95
C MET A 178 3.86 12.07 -0.22
N SER A 179 4.71 12.26 -1.23
CA SER A 179 4.37 12.98 -2.47
C SER A 179 4.79 12.18 -3.71
N TYR A 180 3.99 12.29 -4.76
CA TYR A 180 4.17 11.60 -6.03
C TYR A 180 4.15 12.58 -7.19
N CYS A 181 4.84 12.25 -8.27
CA CYS A 181 4.61 12.85 -9.57
C CYS A 181 3.28 12.35 -10.17
N PRO A 182 2.71 13.04 -11.17
CA PRO A 182 1.40 12.67 -11.72
C PRO A 182 1.34 11.23 -12.26
N PRO A 183 2.33 10.72 -13.03
CA PRO A 183 2.31 9.34 -13.52
C PRO A 183 2.35 8.29 -12.40
N CYS A 184 3.17 8.50 -11.38
CA CYS A 184 3.26 7.58 -10.25
C CYS A 184 2.01 7.63 -9.37
N TYR A 185 1.42 8.81 -9.22
CA TYR A 185 0.17 8.98 -8.49
C TYR A 185 -0.98 8.24 -9.20
N ALA A 186 -1.12 8.41 -10.51
CA ALA A 186 -2.17 7.76 -11.29
C ALA A 186 -2.04 6.22 -11.31
N ASP A 187 -0.80 5.71 -11.30
CA ASP A 187 -0.53 4.27 -11.21
C ASP A 187 -0.91 3.68 -9.85
N ARG A 188 -0.59 4.39 -8.76
CA ARG A 188 -0.84 3.93 -7.38
C ARG A 188 -2.27 4.18 -6.91
N PHE A 189 -2.87 5.29 -7.34
CA PHE A 189 -4.22 5.74 -7.00
C PHE A 189 -5.03 5.98 -8.28
N PRO A 190 -5.28 4.94 -9.08
CA PRO A 190 -6.06 5.10 -10.30
C PRO A 190 -7.45 5.61 -9.98
N GLY A 191 -7.97 6.51 -10.81
CA GLY A 191 -9.36 6.97 -10.71
C GLY A 191 -10.34 5.81 -10.89
N CYS A 192 -11.51 5.91 -10.28
CA CYS A 192 -12.60 4.98 -10.55
C CYS A 192 -13.04 5.12 -12.01
N ALA A 193 -13.20 4.00 -12.73
CA ALA A 193 -13.58 3.93 -14.13
C ALA A 193 -15.05 4.32 -14.41
N VAL A 194 -15.80 4.70 -13.37
CA VAL A 194 -17.19 5.16 -13.49
C VAL A 194 -17.17 6.65 -13.79
N ARG A 195 -17.93 7.07 -14.81
CA ARG A 195 -18.01 8.46 -15.24
C ARG A 195 -18.35 9.37 -14.06
N ASN A 196 -17.65 10.51 -13.96
CA ASN A 196 -17.81 11.52 -12.90
C ASN A 196 -17.49 11.05 -11.47
N CYS A 197 -16.90 9.86 -11.27
CA CYS A 197 -16.47 9.42 -9.95
C CYS A 197 -15.05 9.90 -9.62
N GLN A 198 -14.94 10.75 -8.58
CA GLN A 198 -13.64 11.26 -8.11
C GLN A 198 -12.95 10.36 -7.07
N LYS A 199 -13.53 9.19 -6.75
CA LYS A 199 -12.96 8.25 -5.77
C LYS A 199 -11.87 7.37 -6.40
N ILE A 200 -10.96 6.89 -5.57
CA ILE A 200 -9.87 5.98 -5.98
C ILE A 200 -10.41 4.58 -6.29
N GLY A 201 -10.07 4.07 -7.46
CA GLY A 201 -10.40 2.76 -7.99
C GLY A 201 -9.48 1.65 -7.46
N HIS A 202 -9.52 1.35 -6.16
CA HIS A 202 -8.63 0.36 -5.56
C HIS A 202 -8.97 -1.10 -5.93
N LEU A 203 -10.20 -1.38 -6.37
CA LEU A 203 -10.60 -2.72 -6.80
C LEU A 203 -10.46 -2.88 -8.31
N ARG A 204 -10.04 -4.06 -8.77
CA ARG A 204 -9.97 -4.39 -10.20
C ARG A 204 -11.17 -5.24 -10.59
N CYS A 205 -11.79 -4.93 -11.72
CA CYS A 205 -12.80 -5.81 -12.28
C CYS A 205 -12.17 -7.17 -12.64
N ASP A 206 -12.80 -8.25 -12.18
CA ASP A 206 -12.37 -9.64 -12.36
C ASP A 206 -12.98 -10.29 -13.62
N HIS A 207 -13.77 -9.55 -14.40
CA HIS A 207 -14.28 -10.03 -15.69
C HIS A 207 -13.15 -10.25 -16.68
N VAL A 208 -13.19 -11.36 -17.39
CA VAL A 208 -12.22 -11.73 -18.43
C VAL A 208 -12.94 -11.83 -19.76
N HIS A 209 -12.50 -11.09 -20.76
CA HIS A 209 -13.11 -11.15 -22.08
C HIS A 209 -12.84 -12.50 -22.75
N GLU A 210 -13.89 -13.20 -23.17
CA GLU A 210 -13.78 -14.58 -23.63
C GLU A 210 -12.99 -14.72 -24.94
N ARG A 211 -13.04 -13.72 -25.83
CA ARG A 211 -12.40 -13.75 -27.15
C ARG A 211 -10.87 -13.62 -27.09
N ASN A 212 -10.36 -12.68 -26.30
CA ASN A 212 -8.93 -12.38 -26.21
C ASN A 212 -8.31 -12.83 -24.87
N LYS A 213 -9.13 -13.36 -23.95
CA LYS A 213 -8.72 -13.83 -22.61
C LYS A 213 -8.06 -12.74 -21.77
N GLU A 214 -8.30 -11.47 -22.07
CA GLU A 214 -7.75 -10.34 -21.32
C GLU A 214 -8.67 -9.95 -20.15
N ASP A 215 -8.06 -9.49 -19.06
CA ASP A 215 -8.82 -8.92 -17.95
C ASP A 215 -9.42 -7.56 -18.38
N CYS A 216 -10.62 -7.23 -17.94
CA CYS A 216 -11.29 -5.94 -18.20
C CYS A 216 -10.41 -4.70 -17.93
N GLY A 217 -9.47 -4.78 -16.98
CA GLY A 217 -8.53 -3.70 -16.68
C GLY A 217 -9.12 -2.52 -15.88
N ARG A 218 -10.44 -2.34 -15.90
CA ARG A 218 -11.13 -1.26 -15.16
C ARG A 218 -10.86 -1.35 -13.66
N ARG A 219 -10.59 -0.18 -13.08
CA ARG A 219 -10.39 0.08 -11.66
C ARG A 219 -11.63 0.75 -11.10
N ILE A 220 -12.21 0.23 -10.02
CA ILE A 220 -13.46 0.75 -9.45
C ILE A 220 -13.33 0.94 -7.94
N CYS A 221 -14.00 1.97 -7.42
CA CYS A 221 -14.03 2.22 -5.98
C CYS A 221 -14.99 1.23 -5.30
N ALA A 222 -14.87 1.08 -3.98
CA ALA A 222 -15.73 0.15 -3.22
C ALA A 222 -17.23 0.47 -3.35
N HIS A 223 -17.60 1.73 -3.60
CA HIS A 223 -18.99 2.14 -3.76
C HIS A 223 -19.62 1.65 -5.08
N HIS A 224 -18.84 1.62 -6.16
CA HIS A 224 -19.31 1.19 -7.49
C HIS A 224 -18.94 -0.27 -7.82
N ALA A 225 -18.32 -0.97 -6.87
CA ALA A 225 -17.93 -2.35 -7.04
C ALA A 225 -19.09 -3.26 -6.69
N GLU A 226 -19.57 -4.01 -7.67
CA GLU A 226 -20.52 -5.09 -7.42
C GLU A 226 -19.77 -6.40 -7.19
N ARG A 227 -20.28 -7.20 -6.25
CA ARG A 227 -19.66 -8.48 -5.89
C ARG A 227 -20.55 -9.63 -6.30
N TRP A 228 -20.18 -10.29 -7.38
CA TRP A 228 -20.83 -11.52 -7.79
C TRP A 228 -20.32 -12.69 -6.94
N GLN A 229 -21.19 -13.21 -6.07
CA GLN A 229 -20.84 -14.31 -5.18
C GLN A 229 -20.71 -15.62 -5.97
N ILE A 230 -19.48 -16.12 -6.06
CA ILE A 230 -19.18 -17.46 -6.58
C ILE A 230 -18.75 -18.33 -5.40
N TYR A 231 -19.64 -19.23 -5.00
CA TYR A 231 -19.48 -20.15 -3.86
C TYR A 231 -18.43 -21.25 -4.15
N GLY A 232 -17.16 -20.87 -4.14
CA GLY A 232 -16.02 -21.79 -4.26
C GLY A 232 -15.53 -22.35 -2.92
N PHE A 233 -14.47 -23.16 -2.98
CA PHE A 233 -13.81 -23.71 -1.80
C PHE A 233 -12.84 -22.70 -1.15
N GLY A 234 -12.87 -22.60 0.19
CA GLY A 234 -11.92 -21.82 1.00
C GLY A 234 -12.40 -20.42 1.45
N PRO A 235 -11.74 -19.80 2.44
CA PRO A 235 -12.21 -18.56 3.07
C PRO A 235 -12.28 -17.35 2.13
N ARG A 236 -11.52 -17.36 1.02
CA ARG A 236 -11.51 -16.29 0.02
C ARG A 236 -12.66 -16.36 -1.00
N SER A 237 -13.34 -17.51 -1.14
CA SER A 237 -14.48 -17.62 -2.05
C SER A 237 -15.68 -16.77 -1.59
N ARG A 238 -15.77 -16.50 -0.27
CA ARG A 238 -16.80 -15.66 0.35
C ARG A 238 -16.81 -14.20 -0.14
N ARG A 239 -15.70 -13.69 -0.69
CA ARG A 239 -15.61 -12.29 -1.17
C ARG A 239 -16.23 -12.06 -2.57
N GLY A 240 -16.56 -13.13 -3.31
CA GLY A 240 -17.07 -13.01 -4.68
C GLY A 240 -16.03 -12.51 -5.70
N LEU A 241 -16.46 -12.37 -6.96
CA LEU A 241 -15.75 -11.66 -8.02
C LEU A 241 -16.18 -10.19 -8.01
N VAL A 242 -15.22 -9.28 -8.18
CA VAL A 242 -15.52 -7.87 -8.33
C VAL A 242 -15.87 -7.56 -9.78
N LEU A 243 -17.04 -7.01 -10.04
CA LEU A 243 -17.48 -6.59 -11.37
C LEU A 243 -17.61 -5.06 -11.41
N CYS A 244 -17.22 -4.46 -12.55
CA CYS A 244 -17.57 -3.07 -12.82
C CYS A 244 -19.04 -2.98 -13.24
N PRO A 245 -19.70 -1.82 -13.10
CA PRO A 245 -21.14 -1.70 -13.33
C PRO A 245 -21.61 -2.28 -14.68
N PRO A 246 -20.90 -2.04 -15.81
CA PRO A 246 -21.31 -2.64 -17.08
C PRO A 246 -21.29 -4.18 -17.06
N HIS A 247 -20.22 -4.80 -16.55
CA HIS A 247 -20.12 -6.26 -16.48
C HIS A 247 -21.03 -6.88 -15.43
N SER A 248 -21.48 -6.12 -14.44
CA SER A 248 -22.49 -6.59 -13.50
C SER A 248 -23.88 -6.55 -14.12
N ALA A 249 -24.22 -5.48 -14.83
CA ALA A 249 -25.47 -5.35 -15.57
C ALA A 249 -25.59 -6.43 -16.67
N ASP A 250 -24.50 -6.73 -17.38
CA ASP A 250 -24.48 -7.73 -18.45
C ASP A 250 -24.41 -9.17 -17.92
N LEU A 251 -24.30 -9.39 -16.62
CA LEU A 251 -24.12 -10.74 -16.07
C LEU A 251 -25.28 -11.68 -16.42
N ARG A 252 -26.51 -11.15 -16.44
CA ARG A 252 -27.73 -11.90 -16.79
C ARG A 252 -27.83 -12.24 -18.28
N SER A 253 -27.20 -11.43 -19.15
CA SER A 253 -27.26 -11.61 -20.61
C SER A 253 -26.16 -12.53 -21.14
N LEU A 254 -25.19 -12.93 -20.31
CA LEU A 254 -24.16 -13.88 -20.71
C LEU A 254 -24.74 -15.23 -21.13
N SER A 255 -24.20 -15.80 -22.21
CA SER A 255 -24.51 -17.17 -22.62
C SER A 255 -24.15 -18.18 -21.51
N ARG A 256 -24.76 -19.37 -21.54
CA ARG A 256 -24.46 -20.41 -20.53
C ARG A 256 -22.97 -20.76 -20.52
N HIS A 257 -22.39 -20.87 -21.72
CA HIS A 257 -20.96 -21.10 -21.93
C HIS A 257 -20.12 -19.96 -21.32
N SER A 258 -20.44 -18.71 -21.66
CA SER A 258 -19.72 -17.53 -21.17
C SER A 258 -19.82 -17.37 -19.65
N LEU A 259 -20.96 -17.70 -19.04
CA LEU A 259 -21.13 -17.65 -17.59
C LEU A 259 -20.22 -18.68 -16.89
N VAL A 260 -20.17 -19.91 -17.40
CA VAL A 260 -19.24 -20.95 -16.90
C VAL A 260 -17.78 -20.52 -17.12
N PHE A 261 -17.46 -19.95 -18.27
CA PHE A 261 -16.15 -19.39 -18.54
C PHE A 261 -15.75 -18.31 -17.50
N GLN A 262 -16.65 -17.38 -17.16
CA GLN A 262 -16.36 -16.37 -16.13
C GLN A 262 -16.15 -16.99 -14.74
N ILE A 263 -16.91 -18.03 -14.38
CA ILE A 263 -16.71 -18.75 -13.10
C ILE A 263 -15.31 -19.34 -13.03
N ILE A 264 -14.85 -19.97 -14.12
CA ILE A 264 -13.53 -20.59 -14.22
C ILE A 264 -12.43 -19.52 -14.21
N ALA A 265 -12.53 -18.52 -15.09
CA ALA A 265 -11.55 -17.45 -15.25
C ALA A 265 -11.38 -16.63 -13.97
N GLY A 266 -12.49 -16.23 -13.33
CA GLY A 266 -12.46 -15.51 -12.06
C GLY A 266 -11.91 -16.36 -10.91
N THR A 267 -12.12 -17.67 -10.92
CA THR A 267 -11.51 -18.58 -9.94
C THR A 267 -10.01 -18.72 -10.13
N ALA A 268 -9.54 -18.85 -11.37
CA ALA A 268 -8.11 -18.89 -11.70
C ALA A 268 -7.39 -17.57 -11.33
N ALA A 269 -7.98 -16.42 -11.68
CA ALA A 269 -7.42 -15.12 -11.34
C ALA A 269 -7.23 -14.92 -9.82
N ARG A 270 -8.17 -15.45 -9.01
CA ARG A 270 -8.07 -15.42 -7.54
C ARG A 270 -6.97 -16.34 -7.02
N ARG A 271 -6.76 -17.51 -7.63
CA ARG A 271 -5.66 -18.43 -7.27
C ARG A 271 -4.31 -17.76 -7.43
N ARG A 272 -4.08 -17.02 -8.52
CA ARG A 272 -2.83 -16.29 -8.78
C ARG A 272 -2.53 -15.18 -7.78
N ARG A 273 -3.57 -14.50 -7.27
CA ARG A 273 -3.42 -13.37 -6.32
C ARG A 273 -3.26 -13.81 -4.87
N GLY A 274 -3.49 -15.08 -4.55
CA GLY A 274 -3.40 -15.59 -3.19
C GLY A 274 -2.02 -16.13 -2.81
N SER A 275 -1.63 -16.05 -1.53
CA SER A 275 -0.46 -16.79 -1.00
C SER A 275 -0.54 -18.27 -1.36
N ARG A 276 0.58 -18.81 -1.84
CA ARG A 276 0.82 -20.25 -2.06
C ARG A 276 0.41 -21.00 -0.78
N GLY A 277 -0.63 -21.84 -0.87
CA GLY A 277 -1.08 -22.68 0.26
C GLY A 277 -2.60 -22.78 0.46
N GLN A 278 -3.40 -21.84 -0.06
CA GLN A 278 -4.87 -21.95 0.03
C GLN A 278 -5.47 -22.52 -1.28
N ALA A 279 -6.09 -23.70 -1.18
CA ALA A 279 -6.75 -24.38 -2.29
C ALA A 279 -8.02 -23.62 -2.72
N THR A 280 -7.90 -22.68 -3.64
CA THR A 280 -9.05 -22.15 -4.40
C THR A 280 -9.36 -23.12 -5.53
N GLY A 281 -10.38 -23.97 -5.34
CA GLY A 281 -10.92 -24.87 -6.36
C GLY A 281 -12.19 -24.32 -7.00
N LEU A 282 -12.60 -24.93 -8.12
CA LEU A 282 -13.91 -24.65 -8.73
C LEU A 282 -15.05 -24.99 -7.75
N PRO A 283 -16.17 -24.26 -7.81
CA PRO A 283 -17.37 -24.57 -7.05
C PRO A 283 -17.93 -25.96 -7.39
N HIS A 284 -18.65 -26.56 -6.44
CA HIS A 284 -19.46 -27.77 -6.70
C HIS A 284 -20.53 -27.51 -7.74
N LEU A 285 -20.94 -28.54 -8.49
CA LEU A 285 -21.98 -28.38 -9.51
C LEU A 285 -23.31 -27.90 -8.92
N SER A 286 -23.64 -28.29 -7.68
CA SER A 286 -24.80 -27.77 -6.94
C SER A 286 -24.71 -26.25 -6.70
N SER A 287 -23.52 -25.75 -6.37
CA SER A 287 -23.27 -24.32 -6.19
C SER A 287 -23.37 -23.57 -7.53
N VAL A 288 -22.86 -24.16 -8.61
CA VAL A 288 -23.02 -23.61 -9.97
C VAL A 288 -24.50 -23.56 -10.37
N ARG A 289 -25.27 -24.61 -10.07
CA ARG A 289 -26.72 -24.62 -10.28
C ARG A 289 -27.40 -23.45 -9.57
N HIS A 290 -27.07 -23.19 -8.31
CA HIS A 290 -27.58 -22.02 -7.58
C HIS A 290 -27.18 -20.69 -8.22
N ILE A 291 -25.96 -20.59 -8.77
CA ILE A 291 -25.53 -19.40 -9.52
C ILE A 291 -26.41 -19.20 -10.75
N PHE A 292 -26.69 -20.25 -11.53
CA PHE A 292 -27.58 -20.16 -12.70
C PHE A 292 -29.01 -19.76 -12.33
N ILE A 293 -29.54 -20.29 -11.24
CA ILE A 293 -30.86 -19.90 -10.72
C ILE A 293 -30.87 -18.41 -10.33
N ASN A 294 -29.85 -17.94 -9.61
CA ASN A 294 -29.84 -16.56 -9.11
C ASN A 294 -29.54 -15.52 -10.20
N VAL A 295 -28.72 -15.86 -11.18
CA VAL A 295 -28.30 -14.93 -12.25
C VAL A 295 -29.25 -14.97 -13.44
N ARG A 296 -29.71 -16.16 -13.82
CA ARG A 296 -30.47 -16.39 -15.05
C ARG A 296 -31.87 -16.96 -14.84
N GLU A 297 -32.26 -17.25 -13.59
CA GLU A 297 -33.54 -17.90 -13.28
C GLU A 297 -33.68 -19.28 -13.95
N GLU A 298 -32.54 -19.95 -14.17
CA GLU A 298 -32.47 -21.25 -14.85
C GLU A 298 -32.01 -22.37 -13.91
N ALA A 299 -32.88 -23.36 -13.69
CA ALA A 299 -32.55 -24.56 -12.93
C ALA A 299 -32.03 -25.68 -13.86
N LEU A 300 -30.72 -25.65 -14.16
CA LEU A 300 -30.08 -26.67 -15.00
C LEU A 300 -29.80 -27.97 -14.23
N ASP A 301 -29.87 -29.10 -14.93
CA ASP A 301 -29.43 -30.40 -14.43
C ASP A 301 -27.89 -30.43 -14.29
N LEU A 302 -27.37 -31.20 -13.32
CA LEU A 302 -25.94 -31.25 -13.05
C LEU A 302 -25.14 -31.85 -14.21
N SER A 303 -25.71 -32.77 -14.98
CA SER A 303 -25.07 -33.34 -16.16
C SER A 303 -24.95 -32.30 -17.28
N VAL A 304 -25.98 -31.46 -17.46
CA VAL A 304 -25.91 -30.32 -18.40
C VAL A 304 -24.85 -29.33 -17.96
N LEU A 305 -24.78 -29.01 -16.67
CA LEU A 305 -23.73 -28.13 -16.14
C LEU A 305 -22.33 -28.72 -16.36
N SER A 306 -22.12 -30.02 -16.12
CA SER A 306 -20.84 -30.66 -16.39
C SER A 306 -20.45 -30.59 -17.87
N ASN A 307 -21.40 -30.83 -18.77
CA ASN A 307 -21.15 -30.70 -20.21
C ASN A 307 -20.71 -29.28 -20.60
N LEU A 308 -21.27 -28.24 -19.97
CA LEU A 308 -20.81 -26.86 -20.20
C LEU A 308 -19.35 -26.63 -19.75
N PHE A 309 -18.90 -27.28 -18.67
CA PHE A 309 -17.48 -27.23 -18.28
C PHE A 309 -16.60 -27.92 -19.31
N ASP A 310 -17.07 -29.04 -19.87
CA ASP A 310 -16.33 -29.80 -20.87
C ASP A 310 -16.33 -29.09 -22.25
N ASP A 311 -17.40 -28.37 -22.59
CA ASP A 311 -17.47 -27.46 -23.74
C ASP A 311 -16.44 -26.33 -23.61
N VAL A 312 -16.43 -25.65 -22.45
CA VAL A 312 -15.41 -24.62 -22.18
C VAL A 312 -14.02 -25.24 -22.28
N ARG A 313 -13.80 -26.43 -21.72
CA ARG A 313 -12.51 -27.14 -21.79
C ARG A 313 -12.06 -27.43 -23.22
N ARG A 314 -12.97 -27.78 -24.13
CA ARG A 314 -12.68 -28.01 -25.55
C ARG A 314 -12.33 -26.72 -26.29
N SER A 315 -12.87 -25.58 -25.86
CA SER A 315 -12.58 -24.28 -26.47
C SER A 315 -11.23 -23.67 -26.08
N LEU A 316 -10.52 -24.25 -25.11
CA LEU A 316 -9.27 -23.72 -24.56
C LEU A 316 -8.03 -24.27 -25.28
N ALA A 317 -7.07 -23.39 -25.57
CA ALA A 317 -5.77 -23.78 -26.10
C ALA A 317 -4.87 -24.47 -25.05
N SER A 318 -3.84 -25.18 -25.52
CA SER A 318 -2.89 -25.92 -24.67
C SER A 318 -1.77 -25.08 -24.06
N HIS A 319 -1.74 -23.76 -24.32
CA HIS A 319 -0.68 -22.85 -23.88
C HIS A 319 -1.21 -21.62 -23.14
N GLY A 320 -0.29 -20.89 -22.48
CA GLY A 320 -0.59 -19.61 -21.83
C GLY A 320 -1.63 -19.69 -20.71
N ARG A 321 -2.55 -18.72 -20.68
CA ARG A 321 -3.64 -18.65 -19.68
C ARG A 321 -4.62 -19.81 -19.82
N ASP A 322 -4.92 -20.23 -21.05
CA ASP A 322 -5.87 -21.31 -21.33
C ASP A 322 -5.42 -22.65 -20.73
N ALA A 323 -4.11 -22.95 -20.76
CA ALA A 323 -3.55 -24.12 -20.10
C ALA A 323 -3.83 -24.15 -18.59
N GLU A 324 -3.84 -22.99 -17.93
CA GLU A 324 -4.16 -22.91 -16.50
C GLU A 324 -5.66 -23.12 -16.24
N LEU A 325 -6.52 -22.55 -17.09
CA LEU A 325 -7.96 -22.77 -17.01
C LEU A 325 -8.29 -24.25 -17.25
N ALA A 326 -7.67 -24.86 -18.25
CA ALA A 326 -7.79 -26.29 -18.57
C ALA A 326 -7.39 -27.15 -17.36
N LYS A 327 -6.21 -26.91 -16.76
CA LYS A 327 -5.77 -27.62 -15.55
C LYS A 327 -6.77 -27.49 -14.39
N LEU A 328 -7.39 -26.33 -14.24
CA LEU A 328 -8.39 -26.10 -13.19
C LEU A 328 -9.68 -26.91 -13.44
N ILE A 329 -10.12 -27.01 -14.70
CA ILE A 329 -11.28 -27.83 -15.09
C ILE A 329 -10.95 -29.32 -14.93
N ASP A 330 -9.80 -29.76 -15.42
CA ASP A 330 -9.36 -31.16 -15.40
C ASP A 330 -9.18 -31.65 -13.96
N GLY A 331 -8.54 -30.84 -13.09
CA GLY A 331 -8.38 -31.14 -11.66
C GLY A 331 -9.69 -31.18 -10.85
N ALA A 332 -10.81 -30.74 -11.42
CA ALA A 332 -12.14 -30.82 -10.82
C ALA A 332 -13.02 -31.95 -11.40
N ALA A 333 -12.54 -32.69 -12.41
CA ALA A 333 -13.36 -33.64 -13.17
C ALA A 333 -13.92 -34.79 -12.30
N ASP A 334 -13.09 -35.42 -11.45
CA ASP A 334 -13.55 -36.49 -10.55
C ASP A 334 -14.65 -36.02 -9.61
N ARG A 335 -14.51 -34.80 -9.08
CA ARG A 335 -15.49 -34.21 -8.18
C ARG A 335 -16.80 -33.92 -8.89
N ARG A 336 -16.76 -33.40 -10.13
CA ARG A 336 -17.97 -33.20 -10.94
C ARG A 336 -18.70 -34.52 -11.17
N ARG A 337 -17.96 -35.60 -11.49
CA ARG A 337 -18.53 -36.95 -11.62
C ARG A 337 -19.18 -37.43 -10.32
N GLN A 338 -18.54 -37.22 -9.17
CA GLN A 338 -19.11 -37.56 -7.86
C GLN A 338 -20.35 -36.71 -7.52
N ASP A 339 -20.38 -35.43 -7.90
CA ASP A 339 -21.56 -34.57 -7.71
C ASP A 339 -22.74 -35.07 -8.55
N ILE A 340 -22.52 -35.49 -9.80
CA ILE A 340 -23.55 -36.09 -10.66
C ILE A 340 -24.07 -37.39 -10.05
N ARG A 341 -23.20 -38.35 -9.71
CA ARG A 341 -23.62 -39.64 -9.13
C ARG A 341 -24.47 -39.45 -7.88
N ARG A 342 -24.01 -38.60 -6.95
CA ARG A 342 -24.76 -38.28 -5.72
C ARG A 342 -26.11 -37.64 -6.03
N TRP A 343 -26.18 -36.76 -7.03
CA TRP A 343 -27.44 -36.16 -7.46
C TRP A 343 -28.38 -37.19 -8.08
N GLU A 344 -27.90 -38.07 -8.96
CA GLU A 344 -28.69 -39.13 -9.58
C GLU A 344 -29.26 -40.10 -8.54
N GLU A 345 -28.45 -40.53 -7.58
CA GLU A 345 -28.88 -41.35 -6.44
C GLU A 345 -29.98 -40.65 -5.64
N GLN A 346 -29.80 -39.37 -5.32
CA GLN A 346 -30.81 -38.57 -4.63
C GLN A 346 -32.10 -38.44 -5.45
N GLN A 347 -32.00 -38.19 -6.76
CA GLN A 347 -33.19 -38.11 -7.61
C GLN A 347 -33.88 -39.47 -7.75
N LYS A 348 -33.15 -40.59 -7.75
CA LYS A 348 -33.73 -41.94 -7.73
C LYS A 348 -34.57 -42.15 -6.47
N THR A 349 -33.99 -41.89 -5.29
CA THR A 349 -34.74 -41.95 -4.01
C THR A 349 -35.92 -40.97 -4.02
N GLY A 350 -35.75 -39.78 -4.58
CA GLY A 350 -36.81 -38.78 -4.75
C GLY A 350 -37.98 -39.29 -5.59
N ARG A 351 -37.70 -39.99 -6.69
CA ARG A 351 -38.73 -40.60 -7.55
C ARG A 351 -39.45 -41.75 -6.86
N GLU A 352 -38.76 -42.54 -6.05
CA GLU A 352 -39.39 -43.59 -5.22
C GLU A 352 -40.34 -42.97 -4.18
N LEU A 353 -39.90 -41.92 -3.48
CA LEU A 353 -40.76 -41.16 -2.56
C LEU A 353 -41.94 -40.49 -3.27
N PHE A 354 -41.73 -39.98 -4.47
CA PHE A 354 -42.80 -39.42 -5.30
C PHE A 354 -43.80 -40.50 -5.75
N GLY A 355 -43.34 -41.69 -6.11
CA GLY A 355 -44.23 -42.82 -6.40
C GLY A 355 -45.11 -43.17 -5.19
N ARG A 356 -44.53 -43.17 -3.98
CA ARG A 356 -45.27 -43.35 -2.72
C ARG A 356 -46.26 -42.21 -2.48
N LEU A 357 -45.87 -40.95 -2.75
CA LEU A 357 -46.78 -39.79 -2.67
C LEU A 357 -47.99 -39.97 -3.59
N VAL A 358 -47.77 -40.35 -4.85
CA VAL A 358 -48.84 -40.61 -5.82
C VAL A 358 -49.76 -41.73 -5.33
N GLN A 359 -49.21 -42.79 -4.74
CA GLN A 359 -50.02 -43.88 -4.19
C GLN A 359 -50.87 -43.44 -2.98
N VAL A 360 -50.29 -42.66 -2.07
CA VAL A 360 -51.01 -42.06 -0.94
C VAL A 360 -52.16 -41.19 -1.43
N LEU A 361 -51.91 -40.32 -2.41
CA LEU A 361 -52.95 -39.47 -3.01
C LEU A 361 -54.08 -40.29 -3.65
N ARG A 362 -53.76 -41.42 -4.29
CA ARG A 362 -54.77 -42.34 -4.84
C ARG A 362 -55.60 -43.00 -3.74
N ASN A 363 -54.95 -43.48 -2.68
CA ASN A 363 -55.60 -44.14 -1.55
C ASN A 363 -56.51 -43.17 -0.79
N ASP A 364 -56.14 -41.90 -0.68
CA ASP A 364 -56.93 -40.82 -0.10
C ASP A 364 -58.10 -40.34 -1.00
N GLY A 365 -58.36 -41.03 -2.12
CA GLY A 365 -59.42 -40.67 -3.06
C GLY A 365 -59.11 -39.47 -3.98
N LYS A 366 -57.90 -38.89 -3.90
CA LYS A 366 -57.48 -37.72 -4.69
C LYS A 366 -56.91 -38.13 -6.06
N LYS A 367 -57.65 -38.95 -6.81
CA LYS A 367 -57.20 -39.55 -8.08
C LYS A 367 -56.80 -38.52 -9.14
N GLU A 368 -57.55 -37.44 -9.27
CA GLU A 368 -57.25 -36.36 -10.23
C GLU A 368 -55.90 -35.67 -9.92
N LEU A 369 -55.65 -35.39 -8.63
CA LEU A 369 -54.41 -34.78 -8.17
C LEU A 369 -53.21 -35.72 -8.35
N ALA A 370 -53.39 -37.01 -8.04
CA ALA A 370 -52.38 -38.03 -8.25
C ALA A 370 -52.00 -38.20 -9.74
N ALA A 371 -52.94 -37.96 -10.66
CA ALA A 371 -52.69 -38.06 -12.10
C ALA A 371 -51.95 -36.84 -12.68
N LYS A 372 -52.12 -35.65 -12.09
CA LYS A 372 -51.56 -34.40 -12.63
C LYS A 372 -50.32 -33.88 -11.89
N VAL A 373 -50.06 -34.32 -10.66
CA VAL A 373 -48.84 -33.95 -9.94
C VAL A 373 -47.61 -34.55 -10.64
N ARG A 374 -46.51 -33.80 -10.71
CA ARG A 374 -45.26 -34.26 -11.32
C ARG A 374 -44.09 -34.12 -10.34
N PHE A 375 -43.13 -35.02 -10.45
CA PHE A 375 -41.87 -34.90 -9.72
C PHE A 375 -41.08 -33.69 -10.22
N SER A 376 -40.55 -32.86 -9.31
CA SER A 376 -39.56 -31.82 -9.64
C SER A 376 -38.17 -32.28 -9.18
N SER A 377 -37.94 -32.37 -7.88
CA SER A 377 -36.62 -32.70 -7.33
C SER A 377 -36.70 -33.17 -5.89
N PHE A 378 -35.64 -33.85 -5.44
CA PHE A 378 -35.48 -34.23 -4.04
C PHE A 378 -34.18 -33.69 -3.47
N GLN A 379 -34.26 -33.13 -2.26
CA GLN A 379 -33.13 -32.64 -1.48
C GLN A 379 -32.96 -33.53 -0.24
N ALA A 380 -32.00 -34.45 -0.29
CA ALA A 380 -31.79 -35.41 0.78
C ALA A 380 -31.39 -34.77 2.12
N ALA A 381 -30.52 -33.75 2.09
CA ALA A 381 -30.01 -33.10 3.31
C ALA A 381 -31.11 -32.43 4.14
N SER A 382 -32.09 -31.82 3.49
CA SER A 382 -33.24 -31.16 4.13
C SER A 382 -34.48 -32.07 4.19
N LYS A 383 -34.39 -33.30 3.67
CA LYS A 383 -35.52 -34.22 3.48
C LYS A 383 -36.72 -33.54 2.81
N LYS A 384 -36.47 -32.76 1.74
CA LYS A 384 -37.52 -32.04 1.01
C LYS A 384 -37.80 -32.68 -0.35
N LEU A 385 -39.05 -33.01 -0.62
CA LEU A 385 -39.56 -33.48 -1.91
C LEU A 385 -40.32 -32.35 -2.60
N PHE A 386 -39.77 -31.83 -3.69
CA PHE A 386 -40.40 -30.81 -4.51
C PHE A 386 -41.23 -31.45 -5.62
N VAL A 387 -42.47 -31.01 -5.73
CA VAL A 387 -43.40 -31.43 -6.78
C VAL A 387 -43.93 -30.24 -7.57
N HIS A 388 -44.27 -30.48 -8.82
CA HIS A 388 -45.04 -29.54 -9.61
C HIS A 388 -46.51 -29.88 -9.48
N VAL A 389 -47.30 -28.92 -9.00
CA VAL A 389 -48.75 -29.02 -8.86
C VAL A 389 -49.40 -28.00 -9.78
N PRO A 390 -50.34 -28.39 -10.65
CA PRO A 390 -51.07 -27.43 -11.47
C PRO A 390 -51.77 -26.36 -10.60
N PRO A 391 -51.76 -25.07 -11.00
CA PRO A 391 -52.34 -23.99 -10.19
C PRO A 391 -53.79 -24.25 -9.76
N GLU A 392 -54.59 -24.83 -10.64
CA GLU A 392 -56.00 -25.16 -10.41
C GLU A 392 -56.22 -26.25 -9.35
N LEU A 393 -55.18 -27.05 -9.05
CA LEU A 393 -55.22 -28.11 -8.03
C LEU A 393 -54.46 -27.75 -6.76
N LEU A 394 -53.80 -26.59 -6.72
CA LEU A 394 -52.91 -26.21 -5.63
C LEU A 394 -53.65 -26.11 -4.29
N GLY A 395 -54.84 -25.52 -4.27
CA GLY A 395 -55.67 -25.44 -3.05
C GLY A 395 -56.05 -26.81 -2.48
N ARG A 396 -56.35 -27.78 -3.36
CA ARG A 396 -56.68 -29.17 -2.98
C ARG A 396 -55.45 -29.96 -2.51
N PHE A 397 -54.27 -29.63 -3.03
CA PHE A 397 -53.00 -30.20 -2.60
C PHE A 397 -52.59 -29.70 -1.22
N ILE A 398 -52.62 -28.38 -1.00
CA ILE A 398 -52.27 -27.72 0.28
C ILE A 398 -53.25 -28.11 1.39
N GLY A 399 -54.55 -28.11 1.08
CA GLY A 399 -55.62 -28.30 2.06
C GLY A 399 -55.77 -27.10 3.01
N THR A 400 -56.79 -27.15 3.88
CA THR A 400 -57.08 -26.06 4.83
C THR A 400 -55.88 -25.79 5.74
N LYS A 401 -55.37 -24.56 5.74
CA LYS A 401 -54.19 -24.13 6.52
C LYS A 401 -52.93 -24.99 6.31
N GLY A 402 -52.77 -25.63 5.14
CA GLY A 402 -51.60 -26.47 4.86
C GLY A 402 -51.65 -27.89 5.45
N ALA A 403 -52.78 -28.29 6.04
CA ALA A 403 -52.92 -29.59 6.69
C ALA A 403 -52.74 -30.78 5.73
N GLY A 404 -53.07 -30.61 4.44
CA GLY A 404 -52.92 -31.64 3.42
C GLY A 404 -51.45 -31.98 3.18
N VAL A 405 -50.63 -30.97 2.91
CA VAL A 405 -49.19 -31.14 2.67
C VAL A 405 -48.47 -31.64 3.91
N LYS A 406 -48.83 -31.16 5.10
CA LYS A 406 -48.24 -31.63 6.36
C LYS A 406 -48.50 -33.12 6.58
N ARG A 407 -49.73 -33.58 6.40
CA ARG A 407 -50.12 -34.99 6.52
C ARG A 407 -49.38 -35.87 5.51
N LEU A 408 -49.31 -35.45 4.25
CA LEU A 408 -48.55 -36.15 3.22
C LEU A 408 -47.08 -36.27 3.59
N GLY A 409 -46.50 -35.20 4.16
CA GLY A 409 -45.12 -35.21 4.61
C GLY A 409 -44.88 -36.16 5.80
N GLU A 410 -45.79 -36.18 6.78
CA GLU A 410 -45.74 -37.11 7.93
C GLU A 410 -45.78 -38.58 7.47
N GLN A 411 -46.67 -38.92 6.51
CA GLN A 411 -46.78 -40.28 5.98
C GLN A 411 -45.56 -40.72 5.15
N LEU A 412 -44.87 -39.77 4.50
CA LEU A 412 -43.69 -40.06 3.68
C LEU A 412 -42.37 -39.91 4.44
N GLY A 413 -42.39 -39.35 5.65
CA GLY A 413 -41.19 -39.04 6.43
C GLY A 413 -40.31 -37.94 5.84
N VAL A 414 -40.88 -37.08 4.98
CA VAL A 414 -40.18 -35.99 4.27
C VAL A 414 -41.09 -34.76 4.18
N SER A 415 -40.50 -33.57 4.10
CA SER A 415 -41.29 -32.36 3.84
C SER A 415 -41.65 -32.29 2.36
N VAL A 416 -42.93 -32.22 2.03
CA VAL A 416 -43.40 -32.07 0.65
C VAL A 416 -43.59 -30.58 0.36
N GLU A 417 -42.95 -30.07 -0.68
CA GLU A 417 -43.05 -28.67 -1.12
C GLU A 417 -43.40 -28.62 -2.61
N TRP A 418 -43.88 -27.47 -3.07
CA TRP A 418 -44.19 -27.26 -4.47
C TRP A 418 -43.38 -26.11 -5.04
N GLU A 419 -43.03 -26.20 -6.32
CA GLU A 419 -42.40 -25.08 -7.03
C GLU A 419 -43.44 -23.97 -7.25
N LYS A 420 -43.13 -22.76 -6.75
CA LYS A 420 -43.85 -21.54 -7.13
C LYS A 420 -43.37 -21.17 -8.54
N ARG A 421 -44.19 -21.45 -9.55
CA ARG A 421 -44.09 -20.75 -10.84
C ARG A 421 -44.95 -19.52 -10.80
#